data_AF-A0A1R3IX54-F1
#
_entry.id   AF-A0A1R3IX54-F1
#
_cell.length_a   1.000
_cell.length_b   1.000
_cell.length_c   1.000
_cell.angle_alpha   90.00
_cell.angle_beta   90.00
_cell.angle_gamma   90.00
#
_symmetry.space_group_name_H-M   'P 1'
#
loop_
_entity.id
_entity.type
_entity.pdbx_description
1 polymer ?
#
loop_
_entity_poly.entity_id
_entity_poly.type
_entity_poly.pdbx_seq_one_letter_code
_entity_poly.pdbx_strand_id
1 'polypeptide(L)'
;MLRATHLPPVASPTFFALRQSLVPTLIVSFYPCYSLRKLSAFSPFRSFFSNPLTSGRPFLPSPTLSKVSPMVGHPRLTATASFNSDSSSGDDREILVQHLLLKEDDQKLLLELQQRIAGGEDLSDLAVEYSICPSKQDGGMLGWVRKGQMVPEFEQAAFSAPLNKVVKCKTNFGWHLLQVLSEREESVLKDIQPEEFHAKMQDPSFIEDAQLIDVREPDEVSIASLPGFEVLPLRQFGSWGPEITSKFDPMKDTYVMGFRKIYNLSGGIHAYATKVDPSVPTY
;
A
#
# COMPACT_ATOMS: atom_id res chain seq x y z
N MET A 1 -3.80 -50.51 32.27
CA MET A 1 -3.34 -50.95 33.61
C MET A 1 -2.20 -50.02 34.04
N LEU A 2 -2.52 -48.98 34.83
CA LEU A 2 -2.08 -48.75 36.23
C LEU A 2 -0.56 -48.52 36.37
N ARG A 3 -0.10 -47.26 36.47
CA ARG A 3 0.13 -46.40 37.68
C ARG A 3 1.61 -46.48 38.14
N ALA A 4 2.37 -45.37 38.06
CA ALA A 4 2.78 -44.48 39.18
C ALA A 4 3.88 -45.11 40.07
N THR A 5 4.93 -44.48 40.60
CA THR A 5 5.38 -43.09 40.84
C THR A 5 6.71 -43.22 41.61
N HIS A 6 7.71 -42.36 41.41
CA HIS A 6 8.46 -41.72 42.51
C HIS A 6 9.50 -40.70 42.01
N LEU A 7 9.36 -39.48 42.52
CA LEU A 7 10.30 -38.36 42.67
C LEU A 7 10.33 -38.03 44.19
N PRO A 8 11.11 -37.08 44.74
CA PRO A 8 12.40 -36.42 44.39
C PRO A 8 13.39 -36.51 45.62
N PRO A 9 14.36 -35.60 45.98
CA PRO A 9 14.31 -34.11 46.12
C PRO A 9 15.51 -33.33 45.49
N VAL A 10 15.31 -32.13 44.92
CA VAL A 10 15.47 -30.75 45.47
C VAL A 10 16.89 -30.39 45.96
N ALA A 11 17.56 -29.47 45.25
CA ALA A 11 18.59 -28.58 45.78
C ALA A 11 18.54 -27.19 45.09
N SER A 12 18.79 -26.17 45.91
CA SER A 12 18.39 -24.75 45.86
C SER A 12 19.18 -23.83 44.90
N PRO A 13 18.76 -22.56 44.70
CA PRO A 13 19.37 -21.61 43.77
C PRO A 13 20.43 -20.72 44.44
N THR A 14 21.54 -20.49 43.74
CA THR A 14 22.57 -19.51 44.12
C THR A 14 22.36 -18.17 43.42
N PHE A 15 22.12 -17.13 44.24
CA PHE A 15 22.26 -15.71 43.94
C PHE A 15 23.71 -15.34 43.61
N PHE A 16 23.95 -14.47 42.63
CA PHE A 16 25.13 -13.57 42.44
C PHE A 16 24.98 -12.96 41.03
N ALA A 17 25.19 -11.69 40.69
CA ALA A 17 25.32 -10.42 41.39
C ALA A 17 25.07 -9.33 40.33
N LEU A 18 24.49 -8.20 40.74
CA LEU A 18 24.49 -6.95 39.98
C LEU A 18 25.93 -6.54 39.65
N ARG A 19 26.19 -6.26 38.37
CA ARG A 19 27.34 -5.43 37.97
C ARG A 19 26.82 -4.23 37.20
N GLN A 20 26.67 -3.12 37.92
CA GLN A 20 26.46 -1.79 37.36
C GLN A 20 27.71 -1.42 36.54
N SER A 21 27.53 -1.10 35.27
CA SER A 21 28.57 -0.50 34.44
C SER A 21 28.30 1.00 34.34
N LEU A 22 29.07 1.76 35.10
CA LEU A 22 29.26 3.20 34.98
C LEU A 22 29.94 3.50 33.64
N VAL A 23 29.36 4.40 32.84
CA VAL A 23 30.05 5.08 31.73
C VAL A 23 29.62 6.56 31.76
N PRO A 24 30.55 7.52 31.59
CA PRO A 24 30.42 8.84 32.19
C PRO A 24 29.61 9.83 31.36
N THR A 25 28.95 10.71 32.10
CA THR A 25 28.35 11.96 31.64
C THR A 25 29.42 12.88 31.07
N LEU A 26 29.29 13.29 29.81
CA LEU A 26 29.96 14.48 29.28
C LEU A 26 28.89 15.54 29.01
N ILE A 27 28.74 16.40 30.00
CA ILE A 27 28.09 17.71 29.88
C ILE A 27 29.10 18.61 29.16
N VAL A 28 28.73 19.08 27.96
CA VAL A 28 29.33 20.28 27.36
C VAL A 28 28.20 21.23 27.04
N SER A 29 27.89 22.09 28.00
CA SER A 29 27.09 23.29 27.82
C SER A 29 28.01 24.47 27.56
N PHE A 30 27.99 25.02 26.35
CA PHE A 30 28.35 26.42 26.13
C PHE A 30 27.35 27.07 25.17
N TYR A 31 26.75 28.13 25.71
CA TYR A 31 25.72 29.01 25.19
C TYR A 31 26.22 29.90 24.00
N PRO A 32 25.32 30.64 23.34
CA PRO A 32 25.43 31.02 21.93
C PRO A 32 26.18 32.33 21.72
N CYS A 33 26.84 32.46 20.56
CA CYS A 33 27.33 33.76 20.11
C CYS A 33 26.41 34.30 19.00
N TYR A 34 25.66 35.34 19.37
CA TYR A 34 24.92 36.21 18.48
C TYR A 34 25.88 36.94 17.54
N SER A 35 25.59 36.94 16.23
CA SER A 35 26.07 37.98 15.33
C SER A 35 24.88 38.69 14.69
N LEU A 36 24.42 39.72 15.41
CA LEU A 36 23.66 40.83 14.87
C LEU A 36 24.40 41.49 13.69
N ARG A 37 23.74 41.57 12.54
CA ARG A 37 23.90 42.72 11.64
C ARG A 37 22.57 43.44 11.53
N LYS A 38 22.46 44.51 12.33
CA LYS A 38 21.60 45.66 12.06
C LYS A 38 22.17 46.40 10.85
N LEU A 39 21.31 46.79 9.92
CA LEU A 39 21.38 48.11 9.31
C LEU A 39 19.97 48.74 9.33
N SER A 40 19.87 49.80 10.13
CA SER A 40 18.96 50.95 10.05
C SER A 40 19.11 51.66 8.67
N ALA A 41 18.21 52.50 8.16
CA ALA A 41 17.41 53.59 8.73
C ALA A 41 16.27 53.95 7.73
N PHE A 42 15.03 54.30 8.13
CA PHE A 42 14.52 55.65 8.47
C PHE A 42 15.05 56.76 7.52
N SER A 43 14.23 57.56 6.82
CA SER A 43 13.20 58.51 7.32
C SER A 43 12.37 59.14 6.13
N PRO A 44 11.58 60.25 6.26
CA PRO A 44 10.11 60.28 6.03
C PRO A 44 9.60 61.50 5.19
N PHE A 45 8.34 61.93 5.39
CA PHE A 45 7.65 63.20 5.00
C PHE A 45 7.06 63.29 3.57
N ARG A 46 5.89 63.91 3.26
CA ARG A 46 4.88 64.70 4.00
C ARG A 46 3.57 64.82 3.18
N SER A 47 2.43 64.67 3.87
CA SER A 47 1.11 65.36 3.83
C SER A 47 0.62 66.35 2.74
N PHE A 48 -0.74 66.40 2.65
CA PHE A 48 -1.70 67.48 2.27
C PHE A 48 -2.15 67.55 0.78
N PHE A 49 -3.41 67.84 0.35
CA PHE A 49 -4.58 68.57 0.91
C PHE A 49 -5.88 68.27 0.08
N SER A 50 -7.06 68.27 0.74
CA SER A 50 -8.42 68.77 0.35
C SER A 50 -9.33 68.23 -0.80
N ASN A 51 -10.57 67.87 -0.42
CA ASN A 51 -11.88 67.87 -1.14
C ASN A 51 -12.38 69.34 -1.45
N PRO A 52 -13.64 69.68 -1.90
CA PRO A 52 -14.87 68.91 -2.29
C PRO A 52 -15.64 69.44 -3.55
N LEU A 53 -16.77 68.83 -3.98
CA LEU A 53 -18.17 69.39 -4.01
C LEU A 53 -19.17 68.69 -4.99
N THR A 54 -20.36 68.36 -4.44
CA THR A 54 -21.77 68.47 -4.99
C THR A 54 -22.21 67.67 -6.23
N SER A 55 -23.45 67.19 -6.41
CA SER A 55 -24.79 67.42 -5.79
C SER A 55 -25.80 66.34 -6.27
N GLY A 56 -26.84 66.05 -5.48
CA GLY A 56 -28.21 65.86 -6.01
C GLY A 56 -28.82 64.44 -6.01
N ARG A 57 -29.75 64.19 -5.08
CA ARG A 57 -30.90 63.24 -5.17
C ARG A 57 -32.13 63.97 -5.78
N PRO A 58 -33.36 63.41 -5.96
CA PRO A 58 -33.89 62.05 -5.65
C PRO A 58 -34.92 61.46 -6.69
N PHE A 59 -35.49 60.30 -6.32
CA PHE A 59 -36.87 59.77 -6.58
C PHE A 59 -37.11 58.59 -7.56
N LEU A 60 -37.78 57.57 -7.01
CA LEU A 60 -38.45 56.36 -7.54
C LEU A 60 -39.67 56.71 -8.46
N PRO A 61 -40.32 55.78 -9.23
CA PRO A 61 -40.61 54.35 -8.92
C PRO A 61 -40.58 53.33 -10.10
N SER A 62 -40.68 52.03 -9.76
CA SER A 62 -40.95 50.89 -10.67
C SER A 62 -42.41 50.92 -11.21
N PRO A 63 -42.77 50.28 -12.35
CA PRO A 63 -42.98 48.81 -12.39
C PRO A 63 -42.79 48.05 -13.75
N THR A 64 -42.63 46.73 -13.63
CA THR A 64 -43.09 45.60 -14.51
C THR A 64 -42.60 45.36 -15.96
N LEU A 65 -42.18 44.09 -16.17
CA LEU A 65 -42.33 43.19 -17.33
C LEU A 65 -41.69 43.56 -18.69
N SER A 66 -40.69 42.78 -19.12
CA SER A 66 -40.86 41.73 -20.14
C SER A 66 -39.51 41.22 -20.72
N LYS A 67 -39.41 39.88 -20.72
CA LYS A 67 -38.91 38.96 -21.76
C LYS A 67 -37.88 39.45 -22.81
N VAL A 68 -36.91 38.55 -23.03
CA VAL A 68 -36.10 38.28 -24.23
C VAL A 68 -34.62 38.66 -24.12
N SER A 69 -33.76 37.65 -24.17
CA SER A 69 -32.38 37.75 -24.65
C SER A 69 -32.12 36.58 -25.61
N PRO A 70 -31.57 36.81 -26.82
CA PRO A 70 -31.12 35.74 -27.69
C PRO A 70 -29.59 35.54 -27.65
N MET A 71 -29.24 34.26 -27.56
CA MET A 71 -28.24 33.50 -28.32
C MET A 71 -26.74 33.86 -28.37
N VAL A 72 -25.99 32.75 -28.23
CA VAL A 72 -24.68 32.35 -28.79
C VAL A 72 -23.45 32.53 -27.91
N GLY A 73 -23.03 31.41 -27.33
CA GLY A 73 -21.69 31.20 -26.76
C GLY A 73 -21.40 29.70 -26.62
N HIS A 74 -20.92 29.08 -27.70
CA HIS A 74 -20.04 27.90 -27.80
C HIS A 74 -20.32 26.65 -26.91
N PRO A 75 -20.58 25.46 -27.50
CA PRO A 75 -20.54 24.22 -26.74
C PRO A 75 -19.08 23.89 -26.43
N ARG A 76 -18.65 24.15 -25.19
CA ARG A 76 -17.45 23.51 -24.65
C ARG A 76 -17.81 22.06 -24.43
N LEU A 77 -17.34 21.18 -25.31
CA LEU A 77 -17.29 19.75 -25.08
C LEU A 77 -16.43 19.51 -23.83
N THR A 78 -17.07 19.52 -22.66
CA THR A 78 -16.51 18.93 -21.46
C THR A 78 -16.58 17.43 -21.65
N ALA A 79 -15.54 16.87 -22.29
CA ALA A 79 -15.22 15.47 -22.15
C ALA A 79 -14.79 15.26 -20.69
N THR A 80 -15.77 15.12 -19.81
CA THR A 80 -15.59 14.43 -18.55
C THR A 80 -15.30 12.99 -18.92
N ALA A 81 -14.02 12.65 -19.02
CA ALA A 81 -13.60 11.27 -18.91
C ALA A 81 -13.89 10.84 -17.46
N SER A 82 -15.15 10.50 -17.19
CA SER A 82 -15.47 9.64 -16.06
C SER A 82 -14.88 8.29 -16.42
N PHE A 83 -13.69 8.04 -15.91
CA PHE A 83 -13.23 6.68 -15.68
C PHE A 83 -14.21 6.11 -14.66
N ASN A 84 -15.29 5.52 -15.16
CA ASN A 84 -15.85 4.37 -14.49
C ASN A 84 -14.69 3.36 -14.46
N SER A 85 -13.96 3.35 -13.35
CA SER A 85 -13.54 2.09 -12.79
C SER A 85 -14.84 1.32 -12.62
N ASP A 86 -15.24 0.63 -13.68
CA ASP A 86 -16.15 -0.47 -13.58
C ASP A 86 -15.36 -1.48 -12.77
N SER A 87 -15.40 -1.29 -11.45
CA SER A 87 -15.13 -2.31 -10.48
C SER A 87 -16.16 -3.38 -10.79
N SER A 88 -15.85 -4.20 -11.78
CA SER A 88 -16.23 -5.59 -11.75
C SER A 88 -16.04 -5.99 -10.30
N SER A 89 -17.12 -6.42 -9.66
CA SER A 89 -17.16 -6.95 -8.31
C SER A 89 -16.36 -8.24 -8.20
N GLY A 90 -15.14 -8.24 -8.75
CA GLY A 90 -14.08 -9.17 -8.48
C GLY A 90 -13.53 -8.76 -7.13
N ASP A 91 -14.17 -9.29 -6.09
CA ASP A 91 -13.47 -9.98 -5.02
C ASP A 91 -11.95 -9.67 -5.01
N ASP A 92 -11.56 -8.70 -4.18
CA ASP A 92 -10.19 -8.18 -4.00
C ASP A 92 -9.31 -9.29 -3.37
N ARG A 93 -9.27 -10.48 -3.96
CA ARG A 93 -8.58 -11.66 -3.47
C ARG A 93 -7.49 -12.06 -4.46
N GLU A 94 -6.29 -12.18 -3.94
CA GLU A 94 -5.15 -12.76 -4.64
C GLU A 94 -4.90 -14.17 -4.12
N ILE A 95 -4.61 -15.10 -5.03
CA ILE A 95 -4.25 -16.47 -4.69
C ILE A 95 -2.85 -16.79 -5.20
N LEU A 96 -2.05 -17.43 -4.36
CA LEU A 96 -0.75 -17.97 -4.74
C LEU A 96 -0.97 -19.37 -5.32
N VAL A 97 -0.70 -19.53 -6.62
CA VAL A 97 -1.03 -20.77 -7.34
C VAL A 97 0.21 -21.37 -7.97
N GLN A 98 0.33 -22.68 -7.88
CA GLN A 98 1.23 -23.49 -8.70
C GLN A 98 0.43 -24.42 -9.60
N HIS A 99 0.98 -24.72 -10.78
CA HIS A 99 0.37 -25.68 -11.69
C HIS A 99 1.38 -26.55 -12.42
N LEU A 100 0.86 -27.67 -12.92
CA LEU A 100 1.49 -28.54 -13.88
C LEU A 100 0.56 -28.66 -15.10
N LEU A 101 1.05 -28.20 -16.25
CA LEU A 101 0.36 -28.32 -17.54
C LEU A 101 0.85 -29.56 -18.32
N LEU A 102 -0.09 -30.35 -18.84
CA LEU A 102 0.10 -31.52 -19.72
C LEU A 102 -0.67 -31.33 -21.04
N LYS A 103 -0.26 -32.06 -22.08
CA LYS A 103 -1.02 -32.10 -23.34
C LYS A 103 -2.35 -32.85 -23.17
N GLU A 104 -3.30 -32.58 -24.05
CA GLU A 104 -4.63 -33.18 -24.00
C GLU A 104 -4.62 -34.71 -24.17
N ASP A 105 -3.69 -35.23 -24.96
CA ASP A 105 -3.58 -36.66 -25.31
C ASP A 105 -3.03 -37.51 -24.14
N ASP A 106 -2.37 -36.89 -23.15
CA ASP A 106 -1.62 -37.57 -22.08
C ASP A 106 -2.50 -37.93 -20.85
N GLN A 107 -3.71 -38.43 -21.08
CA GLN A 107 -4.66 -38.75 -20.00
C GLN A 107 -4.15 -39.83 -19.03
N LYS A 108 -3.34 -40.77 -19.52
CA LYS A 108 -2.73 -41.81 -18.66
C LYS A 108 -1.74 -41.20 -17.68
N LEU A 109 -0.89 -40.30 -18.17
CA LEU A 109 0.10 -39.60 -17.35
C LEU A 109 -0.59 -38.71 -16.30
N LEU A 110 -1.70 -38.05 -16.68
CA LEU A 110 -2.50 -37.27 -15.73
C LEU A 110 -2.99 -38.14 -14.56
N LEU A 111 -3.52 -39.33 -14.83
CA LEU A 111 -4.01 -40.24 -13.78
C LEU A 111 -2.87 -40.73 -12.89
N GLU A 112 -1.72 -41.05 -13.47
CA GLU A 112 -0.51 -41.45 -12.73
C GLU A 112 -0.02 -40.33 -11.80
N LEU A 113 0.11 -39.11 -12.32
CA LEU A 113 0.55 -37.96 -11.53
C LEU A 113 -0.45 -37.64 -10.40
N GLN A 114 -1.76 -37.77 -10.65
CA GLN A 114 -2.76 -37.63 -9.59
C GLN A 114 -2.59 -38.66 -8.47
N GLN A 115 -2.25 -39.91 -8.80
CA GLN A 115 -1.99 -40.94 -7.81
C GLN A 115 -0.71 -40.67 -7.01
N ARG A 116 0.35 -40.21 -7.67
CA ARG A 116 1.62 -39.83 -7.03
C ARG A 116 1.45 -38.68 -6.04
N ILE A 117 0.72 -37.65 -6.45
CA ILE A 117 0.36 -36.52 -5.59
C ILE A 117 -0.50 -36.99 -4.40
N ALA A 118 -1.48 -37.87 -4.64
CA ALA A 118 -2.27 -38.47 -3.56
C ALA A 118 -1.43 -39.36 -2.63
N GLY A 119 -0.31 -39.89 -3.12
CA GLY A 119 0.71 -40.60 -2.37
C GLY A 119 1.64 -39.71 -1.55
N GLY A 120 1.53 -38.39 -1.68
CA GLY A 120 2.31 -37.40 -0.93
C GLY A 120 3.53 -36.84 -1.67
N GLU A 121 3.67 -37.10 -2.98
CA GLU A 121 4.67 -36.42 -3.80
C GLU A 121 4.30 -34.95 -4.02
N ASP A 122 5.31 -34.08 -4.08
CA ASP A 122 5.10 -32.64 -4.24
C ASP A 122 4.82 -32.28 -5.71
N LEU A 123 3.87 -31.38 -5.94
CA LEU A 123 3.47 -31.00 -7.30
C LEU A 123 4.57 -30.21 -8.02
N SER A 124 5.39 -29.49 -7.24
CA SER A 124 6.51 -28.67 -7.72
C SER A 124 7.54 -29.53 -8.48
N ASP A 125 7.99 -30.63 -7.88
CA ASP A 125 8.95 -31.57 -8.47
C ASP A 125 8.40 -32.19 -9.77
N LEU A 126 7.14 -32.64 -9.72
CA LEU A 126 6.45 -33.19 -10.89
C LEU A 126 6.29 -32.15 -12.00
N ALA A 127 6.11 -30.87 -11.65
CA ALA A 127 6.01 -29.79 -12.62
C ALA A 127 7.34 -29.53 -13.34
N VAL A 128 8.48 -29.60 -12.63
CA VAL A 128 9.81 -29.50 -13.25
C VAL A 128 10.02 -30.61 -14.29
N GLU A 129 9.64 -31.84 -13.94
CA GLU A 129 9.88 -33.03 -14.76
C GLU A 129 8.94 -33.13 -15.96
N TYR A 130 7.63 -32.95 -15.74
CA TYR A 130 6.61 -33.29 -16.74
C TYR A 130 5.89 -32.10 -17.35
N SER A 131 5.98 -30.89 -16.77
CA SER A 131 5.20 -29.78 -17.28
C SER A 131 5.72 -29.23 -18.61
N ILE A 132 4.80 -28.86 -19.49
CA ILE A 132 5.10 -28.14 -20.74
C ILE A 132 5.07 -26.61 -20.59
N CYS A 133 4.64 -26.08 -19.44
CA CYS A 133 4.58 -24.64 -19.20
C CYS A 133 5.97 -24.07 -18.91
N PRO A 134 6.32 -22.85 -19.36
CA PRO A 134 7.59 -22.21 -18.99
C PRO A 134 7.80 -22.05 -17.48
N SER A 135 6.72 -21.99 -16.68
CA SER A 135 6.78 -21.95 -15.21
C SER A 135 7.42 -23.19 -14.59
N LYS A 136 7.64 -24.27 -15.35
CA LYS A 136 8.34 -25.48 -14.88
C LYS A 136 9.72 -25.21 -14.30
N GLN A 137 10.39 -24.13 -14.72
CA GLN A 137 11.71 -23.75 -14.18
C GLN A 137 11.63 -23.37 -12.70
N ASP A 138 10.48 -22.86 -12.28
CA ASP A 138 10.18 -22.45 -10.90
C ASP A 138 9.22 -23.45 -10.23
N GLY A 139 9.28 -24.73 -10.60
CA GLY A 139 8.40 -25.76 -10.03
C GLY A 139 6.91 -25.55 -10.36
N GLY A 140 6.59 -24.90 -11.47
CA GLY A 140 5.21 -24.64 -11.87
C GLY A 140 4.55 -23.45 -11.16
N MET A 141 5.31 -22.65 -10.41
CA MET A 141 4.80 -21.47 -9.71
C MET A 141 4.32 -20.39 -10.69
N LEU A 142 3.08 -19.94 -10.52
CA LEU A 142 2.55 -18.77 -11.22
C LEU A 142 2.64 -17.47 -10.41
N GLY A 143 2.93 -17.58 -9.11
CA GLY A 143 2.91 -16.44 -8.19
C GLY A 143 1.50 -16.06 -7.76
N TRP A 144 1.35 -14.82 -7.28
CA TRP A 144 0.07 -14.24 -6.88
C TRP A 144 -0.74 -13.86 -8.10
N VAL A 145 -1.92 -14.47 -8.27
CA VAL A 145 -2.80 -14.25 -9.41
C VAL A 145 -4.14 -13.66 -8.95
N ARG A 146 -4.69 -12.78 -9.79
CA ARG A 146 -5.98 -12.09 -9.58
C ARG A 146 -7.04 -12.63 -10.54
N LYS A 147 -8.30 -12.39 -10.20
CA LYS A 147 -9.39 -12.56 -11.16
C LYS A 147 -9.17 -11.69 -12.40
N GLY A 148 -9.41 -12.24 -13.56
CA GLY A 148 -9.18 -11.63 -14.87
C GLY A 148 -7.75 -11.74 -15.42
N GLN A 149 -6.78 -12.29 -14.67
CA GLN A 149 -5.41 -12.50 -15.17
C GLN A 149 -5.20 -13.84 -15.87
N MET A 150 -6.07 -14.82 -15.61
CA MET A 150 -5.96 -16.19 -16.13
C MET A 150 -7.15 -16.54 -17.04
N VAL A 151 -7.04 -17.66 -17.75
CA VAL A 151 -8.17 -18.16 -18.56
C VAL A 151 -9.35 -18.55 -17.67
N PRO A 152 -10.61 -18.31 -18.09
CA PRO A 152 -11.79 -18.46 -17.23
C PRO A 152 -11.91 -19.86 -16.59
N GLU A 153 -11.55 -20.92 -17.32
CA GLU A 153 -11.64 -22.30 -16.84
C GLU A 153 -10.61 -22.60 -15.75
N PHE A 154 -9.41 -22.03 -15.87
CA PHE A 154 -8.34 -22.16 -14.87
C PHE A 154 -8.68 -21.33 -13.64
N GLU A 155 -9.12 -20.09 -13.84
CA GLU A 155 -9.52 -19.19 -12.76
C GLU A 155 -10.64 -19.80 -11.92
N GLN A 156 -11.70 -20.30 -12.56
CA GLN A 156 -12.82 -20.91 -11.85
C GLN A 156 -12.37 -22.11 -11.01
N ALA A 157 -11.46 -22.93 -11.53
CA ALA A 157 -10.92 -24.07 -10.79
C ALA A 157 -10.01 -23.62 -9.64
N ALA A 158 -9.16 -22.62 -9.85
CA ALA A 158 -8.24 -22.11 -8.83
C ALA A 158 -8.99 -21.43 -7.67
N PHE A 159 -9.93 -20.53 -7.95
CA PHE A 159 -10.68 -19.82 -6.90
C PHE A 159 -11.74 -20.68 -6.20
N SER A 160 -12.12 -21.82 -6.78
CA SER A 160 -13.03 -22.80 -6.15
C SER A 160 -12.28 -23.90 -5.37
N ALA A 161 -10.97 -24.05 -5.62
CA ALA A 161 -10.16 -25.05 -4.94
C ALA A 161 -9.92 -24.69 -3.47
N PRO A 162 -10.02 -25.67 -2.54
CA PRO A 162 -9.62 -25.44 -1.16
C PRO A 162 -8.09 -25.36 -1.05
N LEU A 163 -7.61 -24.61 -0.05
CA LEU A 163 -6.18 -24.44 0.23
C LEU A 163 -5.45 -25.78 0.32
N ASN A 164 -4.27 -25.82 -0.29
CA ASN A 164 -3.34 -26.95 -0.37
C ASN A 164 -3.90 -28.22 -1.02
N LYS A 165 -5.04 -28.16 -1.71
CA LYS A 165 -5.59 -29.31 -2.44
C LYS A 165 -5.34 -29.19 -3.94
N VAL A 166 -4.94 -30.31 -4.55
CA VAL A 166 -4.76 -30.38 -6.00
C VAL A 166 -6.10 -30.59 -6.70
N VAL A 167 -6.38 -29.75 -7.69
CA VAL A 167 -7.58 -29.80 -8.53
C VAL A 167 -7.15 -29.89 -9.99
N LYS A 168 -7.92 -30.63 -10.80
CA LYS A 168 -7.70 -30.67 -12.25
C LYS A 168 -8.64 -29.72 -12.97
N CYS A 169 -8.13 -29.05 -14.00
CA CYS A 169 -8.96 -28.30 -14.95
C CYS A 169 -8.49 -28.55 -16.38
N LYS A 170 -9.40 -28.35 -17.33
CA LYS A 170 -9.12 -28.44 -18.76
C LYS A 170 -9.20 -27.05 -19.35
N THR A 171 -8.20 -26.66 -20.11
CA THR A 171 -8.20 -25.41 -20.88
C THR A 171 -7.85 -25.72 -22.34
N ASN A 172 -7.83 -24.70 -23.20
CA ASN A 172 -7.38 -24.83 -24.58
C ASN A 172 -5.89 -25.21 -24.72
N PHE A 173 -5.10 -25.11 -23.65
CA PHE A 173 -3.69 -25.53 -23.63
C PHE A 173 -3.51 -27.01 -23.28
N GLY A 174 -4.55 -27.66 -22.75
CA GLY A 174 -4.53 -29.06 -22.33
C GLY A 174 -5.05 -29.23 -20.90
N TRP A 175 -4.45 -30.18 -20.18
CA TRP A 175 -4.83 -30.50 -18.81
C TRP A 175 -3.92 -29.82 -17.80
N HIS A 176 -4.51 -29.20 -16.80
CA HIS A 176 -3.78 -28.60 -15.69
C HIS A 176 -4.11 -29.33 -14.40
N LEU A 177 -3.07 -29.63 -13.62
CA LEU A 177 -3.16 -29.91 -12.20
C LEU A 177 -2.70 -28.66 -11.47
N LEU A 178 -3.57 -28.03 -10.69
CA LEU A 178 -3.27 -26.80 -9.97
C LEU A 178 -3.47 -26.99 -8.47
N GLN A 179 -2.73 -26.21 -7.69
CA GLN A 179 -2.83 -26.17 -6.24
C GLN A 179 -2.75 -24.72 -5.78
N VAL A 180 -3.66 -24.34 -4.90
CA VAL A 180 -3.63 -23.03 -4.23
C VAL A 180 -2.86 -23.18 -2.93
N LEU A 181 -1.76 -22.45 -2.79
CA LEU A 181 -0.89 -22.51 -1.61
C LEU A 181 -1.31 -21.50 -0.53
N SER A 182 -1.73 -20.32 -0.96
CA SER A 182 -2.16 -19.24 -0.07
C SER A 182 -3.23 -18.39 -0.75
N GLU A 183 -4.11 -17.81 0.06
CA GLU A 183 -5.00 -16.74 -0.36
C GLU A 183 -4.74 -15.51 0.51
N ARG A 184 -4.91 -14.32 -0.05
CA ARG A 184 -4.87 -13.06 0.69
C ARG A 184 -5.86 -12.06 0.09
N GLU A 185 -6.34 -11.16 0.94
CA GLU A 185 -7.02 -9.97 0.47
C GLU A 185 -6.00 -9.00 -0.11
N GLU A 186 -6.34 -8.38 -1.24
CA GLU A 186 -5.52 -7.38 -1.89
C GLU A 186 -5.47 -6.13 -0.99
N SER A 187 -4.26 -5.74 -0.63
CA SER A 187 -4.01 -4.41 -0.06
C SER A 187 -4.06 -3.38 -1.19
N VAL A 188 -5.25 -3.10 -1.72
CA VAL A 188 -5.44 -1.99 -2.66
C VAL A 188 -5.23 -0.70 -1.88
N LEU A 189 -4.20 0.06 -2.24
CA LEU A 189 -4.04 1.43 -1.75
C LEU A 189 -5.19 2.26 -2.32
N LYS A 190 -6.07 2.73 -1.45
CA LYS A 190 -7.20 3.59 -1.81
C LYS A 190 -6.84 5.05 -1.50
N ASP A 191 -7.04 5.92 -2.48
CA ASP A 191 -6.93 7.37 -2.27
C ASP A 191 -8.19 7.88 -1.56
N ILE A 192 -8.03 8.62 -0.46
CA ILE A 192 -9.12 9.34 0.21
C ILE A 192 -9.07 10.82 -0.16
N GLN A 193 -10.24 11.43 -0.42
CA GLN A 193 -10.31 12.87 -0.69
C GLN A 193 -10.09 13.67 0.60
N PRO A 194 -9.42 14.84 0.53
CA PRO A 194 -9.13 15.66 1.72
C PRO A 194 -10.37 16.02 2.55
N GLU A 195 -11.50 16.31 1.90
CA GLU A 195 -12.76 16.67 2.56
C GLU A 195 -13.36 15.49 3.33
N GLU A 196 -13.30 14.29 2.76
CA GLU A 196 -13.76 13.06 3.40
C GLU A 196 -12.88 12.71 4.60
N PHE A 197 -11.55 12.77 4.42
CA PHE A 197 -10.62 12.52 5.51
C PHE A 197 -10.80 13.53 6.64
N HIS A 198 -11.01 14.81 6.33
CA HIS A 198 -11.29 15.83 7.33
C HIS A 198 -12.56 15.54 8.13
N ALA A 199 -13.63 15.07 7.47
CA ALA A 199 -14.86 14.68 8.14
C ALA A 199 -14.64 13.48 9.08
N LYS A 200 -13.88 12.47 8.64
CA LYS A 200 -13.51 11.31 9.49
C LYS A 200 -12.69 11.74 10.70
N MET A 201 -11.76 12.68 10.55
CA MET A 201 -10.97 13.24 11.64
C MET A 201 -11.81 14.01 12.69
N GLN A 202 -13.07 14.36 12.41
CA GLN A 202 -13.96 14.94 13.42
C GLN A 202 -14.61 13.88 14.33
N ASP A 203 -14.57 12.61 13.94
CA ASP A 203 -15.12 11.50 14.72
C ASP A 203 -14.07 10.97 15.72
N PRO A 204 -14.33 11.04 17.04
CA PRO A 204 -13.40 10.51 18.04
C PRO A 204 -13.15 9.00 17.89
N SER A 205 -14.15 8.22 17.45
CA SER A 205 -14.01 6.78 17.27
C SER A 205 -13.01 6.44 16.16
N PHE A 206 -13.02 7.23 15.09
CA PHE A 206 -12.07 7.09 13.99
C PHE A 206 -10.62 7.28 14.45
N ILE A 207 -10.35 8.25 15.34
CA ILE A 207 -8.99 8.53 15.82
C ILE A 207 -8.43 7.39 16.69
N GLU A 208 -9.29 6.68 17.42
CA GLU A 208 -8.88 5.53 18.24
C GLU A 208 -8.62 4.27 17.40
N ASP A 209 -9.40 4.10 16.33
CA ASP A 209 -9.33 2.92 15.47
C ASP A 209 -8.31 3.05 14.32
N ALA A 210 -8.08 4.26 13.81
CA ALA A 210 -7.18 4.49 12.68
C ALA A 210 -5.71 4.63 13.09
N GLN A 211 -4.82 4.11 12.25
CA GLN A 211 -3.39 4.35 12.34
C GLN A 211 -3.00 5.48 11.39
N LEU A 212 -2.60 6.63 11.94
CA LEU A 212 -2.25 7.81 11.17
C LEU A 212 -0.72 7.92 11.07
N ILE A 213 -0.16 7.74 9.89
CA ILE A 213 1.29 7.74 9.65
C ILE A 213 1.66 8.86 8.69
N ASP A 214 2.68 9.64 9.04
CA ASP A 214 3.25 10.67 8.18
C ASP A 214 4.68 10.27 7.79
N VAL A 215 4.89 9.96 6.50
CA VAL A 215 6.20 9.48 6.01
C VAL A 215 7.09 10.61 5.47
N ARG A 216 6.64 11.87 5.61
CA ARG A 216 7.40 13.05 5.18
C ARG A 216 8.59 13.30 6.09
N GLU A 217 9.55 14.10 5.60
CA GLU A 217 10.73 14.43 6.40
C GLU A 217 10.40 15.44 7.51
N PRO A 218 11.13 15.42 8.64
CA PRO A 218 10.79 16.26 9.81
C PRO A 218 10.74 17.76 9.50
N ASP A 219 11.56 18.24 8.57
CA ASP A 219 11.56 19.61 8.08
C ASP A 219 10.27 19.96 7.34
N GLU A 220 9.69 19.06 6.56
CA GLU A 220 8.38 19.26 5.92
C GLU A 220 7.24 19.25 6.95
N VAL A 221 7.29 18.32 7.91
CA VAL A 221 6.28 18.20 8.99
C VAL A 221 6.29 19.43 9.89
N SER A 222 7.46 20.03 10.13
CA SER A 222 7.61 21.24 10.93
C SER A 222 6.92 22.46 10.34
N ILE A 223 6.74 22.48 9.01
CA ILE A 223 6.01 23.55 8.30
C ILE A 223 4.51 23.36 8.46
N ALA A 224 4.01 22.12 8.29
CA ALA A 224 2.60 21.79 8.40
C ALA A 224 2.39 20.33 8.78
N SER A 225 1.60 20.11 9.84
CA SER A 225 1.25 18.79 10.36
C SER A 225 -0.21 18.74 10.81
N LEU A 226 -0.75 17.53 10.86
CA LEU A 226 -2.05 17.24 11.48
C LEU A 226 -1.83 16.53 12.82
N PRO A 227 -2.68 16.80 13.84
CA PRO A 227 -2.58 16.10 15.11
C PRO A 227 -2.90 14.60 14.95
N GLY A 228 -2.27 13.77 15.77
CA GLY A 228 -2.48 12.31 15.78
C GLY A 228 -1.62 11.52 14.80
N PHE A 229 -0.97 12.18 13.84
CA PHE A 229 -0.05 11.52 12.92
C PHE A 229 1.28 11.18 13.58
N GLU A 230 1.68 9.91 13.49
CA GLU A 230 3.01 9.46 13.85
C GLU A 230 3.99 9.67 12.70
N VAL A 231 5.08 10.40 12.96
CA VAL A 231 6.07 10.75 11.94
C VAL A 231 7.10 9.63 11.80
N LEU A 232 7.15 9.02 10.62
CA LEU A 232 8.08 7.96 10.22
C LEU A 232 8.80 8.31 8.91
N PRO A 233 9.84 9.17 8.97
CA PRO A 233 10.49 9.69 7.78
C PRO A 233 11.05 8.57 6.91
N LEU A 234 10.78 8.61 5.60
CA LEU A 234 11.27 7.58 4.68
C LEU A 234 12.80 7.46 4.66
N ARG A 235 13.55 8.56 4.88
CA ARG A 235 15.02 8.49 4.99
C ARG A 235 15.50 7.58 6.12
N GLN A 236 14.66 7.34 7.12
CA GLN A 236 14.96 6.47 8.26
C GLN A 236 14.32 5.08 8.14
N PHE A 237 13.77 4.72 6.97
CA PHE A 237 13.11 3.42 6.75
C PHE A 237 13.98 2.23 7.14
N GLY A 238 15.30 2.29 6.93
CA GLY A 238 16.20 1.22 7.34
C GLY A 238 16.24 0.98 8.86
N SER A 239 15.86 1.97 9.67
CA SER A 239 15.80 1.86 11.14
C SER A 239 14.43 1.38 11.61
N TRP A 240 13.34 1.98 11.14
CA TRP A 240 11.99 1.67 11.63
C TRP A 240 11.24 0.60 10.81
N GLY A 241 11.65 0.35 9.57
CA GLY A 241 11.03 -0.64 8.68
C GLY A 241 10.99 -2.06 9.25
N PRO A 242 12.06 -2.57 9.89
CA PRO A 242 12.04 -3.88 10.53
C PRO A 242 11.03 -4.00 11.70
N GLU A 243 10.66 -2.88 12.31
CA GLU A 243 9.76 -2.83 13.47
C GLU A 243 8.28 -2.69 13.05
N ILE A 244 7.99 -2.50 11.77
CA ILE A 244 6.65 -2.14 11.27
C ILE A 244 5.58 -3.15 11.70
N THR A 245 5.89 -4.45 11.61
CA THR A 245 4.97 -5.55 11.95
C THR A 245 4.74 -5.67 13.46
N SER A 246 5.65 -5.16 14.28
CA SER A 246 5.51 -5.13 15.74
C SER A 246 4.83 -3.86 16.22
N LYS A 247 5.03 -2.75 15.51
CA LYS A 247 4.56 -1.42 15.88
C LYS A 247 3.11 -1.15 15.49
N PHE A 248 2.66 -1.75 14.39
CA PHE A 248 1.36 -1.49 13.80
C PHE A 248 0.49 -2.75 13.80
N ASP A 249 -0.81 -2.56 14.01
CA ASP A 249 -1.80 -3.62 13.98
C ASP A 249 -2.21 -3.90 12.52
N PRO A 250 -2.00 -5.11 12.00
CA PRO A 250 -2.42 -5.49 10.65
C PRO A 250 -3.94 -5.43 10.45
N MET A 251 -4.72 -5.43 11.52
CA MET A 251 -6.19 -5.41 11.47
C MET A 251 -6.78 -4.00 11.45
N LYS A 252 -5.96 -2.95 11.63
CA LYS A 252 -6.41 -1.56 11.65
C LYS A 252 -6.12 -0.85 10.34
N ASP A 253 -7.06 0.02 9.94
CA ASP A 253 -6.88 0.88 8.78
C ASP A 253 -5.71 1.85 9.00
N THR A 254 -4.78 1.86 8.07
CA THR A 254 -3.61 2.75 8.10
C THR A 254 -3.75 3.84 7.04
N TYR A 255 -3.77 5.09 7.49
CA TYR A 255 -3.82 6.28 6.65
C TYR A 255 -2.44 6.90 6.60
N VAL A 256 -1.87 6.95 5.39
CA VAL A 256 -0.51 7.46 5.18
C VAL A 256 -0.56 8.82 4.49
N MET A 257 0.03 9.83 5.13
CA MET A 257 0.30 11.11 4.50
C MET A 257 1.66 11.07 3.80
N GLY A 258 1.69 11.44 2.52
CA GLY A 258 2.93 11.42 1.76
C GLY A 258 2.75 11.73 0.28
N PHE A 259 3.48 10.99 -0.54
CA PHE A 259 3.66 11.27 -1.97
C PHE A 259 2.36 11.16 -2.76
N ARG A 260 2.24 12.03 -3.78
CA ARG A 260 1.14 12.00 -4.75
C ARG A 260 1.62 11.33 -6.03
N LYS A 261 0.80 10.48 -6.65
CA LYS A 261 1.10 9.76 -7.90
C LYS A 261 2.32 8.83 -7.79
N ILE A 262 2.27 7.89 -6.85
CA ILE A 262 3.28 6.84 -6.74
C ILE A 262 3.05 5.85 -7.87
N TYR A 263 4.08 5.59 -8.67
CA TYR A 263 4.06 4.57 -9.72
C TYR A 263 5.02 3.46 -9.35
N ASN A 264 4.56 2.21 -9.46
CA ASN A 264 5.45 1.07 -9.35
C ASN A 264 6.19 0.86 -10.67
N LEU A 265 7.51 0.62 -10.60
CA LEU A 265 8.30 0.27 -11.77
C LEU A 265 8.26 -1.25 -11.97
N SER A 266 7.59 -1.71 -13.02
CA SER A 266 7.42 -3.16 -13.28
C SER A 266 8.76 -3.87 -13.43
N GLY A 267 8.96 -4.94 -12.65
CA GLY A 267 10.22 -5.68 -12.55
C GLY A 267 11.34 -4.96 -11.79
N GLY A 268 11.03 -3.81 -11.17
CA GLY A 268 11.93 -3.07 -10.29
C GLY A 268 13.20 -2.55 -10.97
N ILE A 269 14.16 -2.15 -10.15
CA ILE A 269 15.46 -1.65 -10.62
C ILE A 269 16.22 -2.69 -11.44
N HIS A 270 16.03 -3.99 -11.16
CA HIS A 270 16.64 -5.06 -11.94
C HIS A 270 16.12 -5.09 -13.38
N ALA A 271 14.80 -4.99 -13.60
CA ALA A 271 14.26 -4.91 -14.96
C ALA A 271 14.64 -3.61 -15.67
N TYR A 272 14.73 -2.49 -14.94
CA TYR A 272 15.24 -1.24 -15.51
C TYR A 272 16.68 -1.39 -15.98
N ALA A 273 17.55 -1.92 -15.12
CA ALA A 273 18.95 -2.14 -15.44
C ALA A 273 19.10 -3.07 -16.65
N THR A 274 18.39 -4.18 -16.67
CA THR A 274 18.53 -5.17 -17.75
C THR A 274 17.89 -4.76 -19.08
N LYS A 275 16.75 -4.04 -19.05
CA LYS A 275 15.95 -3.75 -20.25
C LYS A 275 16.08 -2.33 -20.78
N VAL A 276 16.48 -1.37 -19.94
CA VAL A 276 16.50 0.06 -20.27
C VAL A 276 17.92 0.61 -20.19
N ASP A 277 18.60 0.43 -19.07
CA ASP A 277 19.94 0.99 -18.85
C ASP A 277 20.89 0.00 -18.13
N PRO A 278 21.65 -0.81 -18.90
CA PRO A 278 22.61 -1.78 -18.36
C PRO A 278 23.78 -1.18 -17.58
N SER A 279 23.94 0.15 -17.56
CA SER A 279 24.96 0.80 -16.72
C SER A 279 24.54 0.88 -15.24
N VAL A 280 23.24 0.75 -14.96
CA VAL A 280 22.73 0.69 -13.60
C VAL A 280 23.13 -0.65 -12.96
N PRO A 281 23.83 -0.65 -11.81
CA PRO A 281 24.22 -1.88 -11.14
C PRO A 281 23.01 -2.71 -10.70
N THR A 282 23.06 -4.01 -10.94
CA THR A 282 22.12 -4.98 -10.38
C THR A 282 22.64 -5.48 -9.04
N TYR A 283 21.76 -5.61 -8.05
CA TYR A 283 22.05 -6.35 -6.82
C TYR A 283 21.93 -7.86 -7.04
#